data_AF-A0A0M1JI45-F1
#
_entry.id   AF-A0A0M1JI45-F1
#
_cell.length_a   1.000
_cell.length_b   1.000
_cell.length_c   1.000
_cell.angle_alpha   90.00
_cell.angle_beta   90.00
_cell.angle_gamma   90.00
#
_symmetry.space_group_name_H-M   'P 1'
#
loop_
_entity.id
_entity.type
_entity.pdbx_description
1 polymer ?
#
loop_
_entity_poly.entity_id
_entity_poly.type
_entity_poly.pdbx_seq_one_letter_code
_entity_poly.pdbx_strand_id
1 'polypeptide(L)'
;MNYLLNSPVLNTYGVYKFEGPLEPEEARERLSGDFISAIGYESTAALLSKLLRRIVLVDRITVEMEPGDTALVFRLHTRLPEGKVLSMAEIADVDYDLSWLERVS
;
A
#
# COMPACT_ATOMS: atom_id res chain seq x y z
N MET A 1 -14.57 0.77 1.16
CA MET A 1 -13.51 0.41 2.13
C MET A 1 -12.17 0.81 1.56
N ASN A 2 -11.18 1.11 2.41
CA ASN A 2 -9.81 1.39 1.97
C ASN A 2 -8.88 0.25 2.38
N TYR A 3 -8.00 -0.18 1.48
CA TYR A 3 -7.03 -1.25 1.74
C TYR A 3 -5.58 -0.77 1.55
N LEU A 4 -4.64 -1.43 2.21
CA LEU A 4 -3.21 -1.37 1.88
C LEU A 4 -2.76 -2.69 1.26
N LEU A 5 -2.24 -2.63 0.03
CA LEU A 5 -1.78 -3.81 -0.70
C LEU A 5 -0.29 -3.69 -1.02
N ASN A 6 0.42 -4.81 -1.04
CA ASN A 6 1.82 -4.90 -1.47
C ASN A 6 1.98 -5.06 -3.00
N SER A 7 0.87 -5.24 -3.72
CA SER A 7 0.83 -5.39 -5.18
C SER A 7 -0.62 -5.23 -5.68
N PRO A 8 -0.85 -4.88 -6.96
CA PRO A 8 -2.19 -4.65 -7.50
C PRO A 8 -2.87 -5.98 -7.89
N VAL A 9 -3.04 -6.88 -6.91
CA VAL A 9 -3.71 -8.17 -7.12
C VAL A 9 -5.22 -7.95 -7.15
N LEU A 10 -5.86 -8.41 -8.21
CA LEU A 10 -7.31 -8.33 -8.41
C LEU A 10 -7.92 -9.71 -8.16
N ASN A 11 -8.54 -9.92 -7.01
CA ASN A 11 -9.17 -11.20 -6.66
C ASN A 11 -10.63 -11.29 -7.10
N THR A 12 -11.23 -10.19 -7.53
CA THR A 12 -12.61 -10.13 -8.02
C THR A 12 -12.65 -9.51 -9.41
N TYR A 13 -13.58 -9.97 -10.26
CA TYR A 13 -13.72 -9.49 -11.63
C TYR A 13 -14.47 -8.16 -11.70
N GLY A 14 -14.11 -7.30 -12.65
CA GLY A 14 -14.78 -6.02 -12.86
C GLY A 14 -13.91 -5.01 -13.59
N VAL A 15 -14.34 -3.76 -13.56
CA VAL A 15 -13.59 -2.59 -14.02
C VAL A 15 -12.85 -1.98 -12.85
N TYR A 16 -11.56 -1.79 -13.03
CA TYR A 16 -10.69 -1.13 -12.06
C TYR A 16 -10.03 0.08 -12.68
N LYS A 17 -9.86 1.11 -11.86
CA LYS A 17 -9.05 2.28 -12.18
C LYS A 17 -7.76 2.18 -11.37
N PHE A 18 -6.61 2.21 -12.04
CA PHE A 18 -5.30 2.14 -11.40
C PHE A 18 -4.46 3.34 -11.82
N GLU A 19 -4.15 4.21 -10.86
CA GLU A 19 -3.51 5.52 -11.09
C GLU A 19 -2.26 5.68 -10.23
N GLY A 20 -1.23 6.31 -10.79
CA GLY A 20 0.02 6.58 -10.09
C GLY A 20 1.16 6.94 -11.06
N PRO A 21 2.39 7.11 -10.54
CA PRO A 21 2.74 7.04 -9.12
C PRO A 21 2.21 8.26 -8.33
N LEU A 22 1.87 8.04 -7.05
CA LEU A 22 1.49 9.07 -6.09
C LEU A 22 2.68 9.49 -5.25
N GLU A 23 2.72 10.77 -4.89
CA GLU A 23 3.60 11.25 -3.83
C GLU A 23 3.10 10.78 -2.45
N PRO A 24 3.99 10.57 -1.46
CA PRO A 24 3.58 10.14 -0.12
C PRO A 24 2.57 11.06 0.57
N GLU A 25 2.61 12.37 0.30
CA GLU A 25 1.62 13.30 0.84
C GLU A 25 0.23 13.06 0.23
N GLU A 26 0.15 12.91 -1.10
CA GLU A 26 -1.11 12.62 -1.78
C GLU A 26 -1.71 11.28 -1.31
N ALA A 27 -0.86 10.27 -1.12
CA ALA A 27 -1.29 8.99 -0.57
C ALA A 27 -1.88 9.12 0.85
N ARG A 28 -1.31 9.99 1.69
CA ARG A 28 -1.84 10.30 3.04
C ARG A 28 -3.20 10.97 2.96
N GLU A 29 -3.37 11.95 2.07
CA GLU A 29 -4.61 12.69 1.90
C GLU A 29 -5.74 11.78 1.40
N ARG A 30 -5.47 10.95 0.38
CA ARG A 30 -6.45 9.98 -0.15
C ARG A 30 -6.81 8.91 0.90
N LEU A 31 -5.85 8.48 1.71
CA LEU A 31 -6.04 7.50 2.78
C LEU A 31 -6.40 8.13 4.14
N SER A 32 -7.19 9.22 4.13
CA SER A 32 -7.56 9.96 5.34
C SER A 32 -8.51 9.18 6.29
N GLY A 33 -9.26 8.21 5.77
CA GLY A 33 -10.16 7.35 6.56
C GLY A 33 -9.48 6.14 7.19
N ASP A 34 -10.28 5.28 7.81
CA ASP A 34 -9.82 3.96 8.23
C ASP A 34 -9.44 3.09 7.02
N PHE A 35 -8.49 2.17 7.24
CA PHE A 35 -8.05 1.24 6.22
C PHE A 35 -7.78 -0.13 6.84
N ILE A 36 -7.85 -1.16 6.00
CA ILE A 36 -7.47 -2.54 6.34
C ILE A 36 -6.12 -2.82 5.70
N SER A 37 -5.15 -3.26 6.49
CA SER A 37 -3.85 -3.68 5.96
C SER A 37 -3.94 -5.10 5.42
N ALA A 38 -3.41 -5.33 4.21
CA ALA A 38 -3.11 -6.66 3.68
C ALA A 38 -1.61 -6.78 3.36
N ILE A 39 -0.77 -6.06 4.11
CA ILE A 39 0.68 -6.07 3.96
C ILE A 39 1.26 -7.32 4.63
N GLY A 40 1.85 -8.20 3.84
CA GLY A 40 2.37 -9.49 4.34
C GLY A 40 3.81 -9.51 4.88
N TYR A 41 4.54 -8.38 4.83
CA TYR A 41 5.95 -8.29 5.23
C TYR A 41 6.19 -7.18 6.25
N GLU A 42 6.95 -7.49 7.31
CA GLU A 42 7.23 -6.56 8.40
C GLU A 42 8.04 -5.34 7.97
N SER A 43 9.08 -5.54 7.14
CA SER A 43 9.89 -4.43 6.60
C SER A 43 9.04 -3.46 5.76
N THR A 44 8.11 -3.98 4.97
CA THR A 44 7.15 -3.19 4.18
C THR A 44 6.17 -2.44 5.07
N ALA A 45 5.59 -3.09 6.08
CA ALA A 45 4.65 -2.45 7.01
C ALA A 45 5.34 -1.34 7.83
N ALA A 46 6.57 -1.57 8.28
CA ALA A 46 7.37 -0.58 9.00
C ALA A 46 7.71 0.64 8.12
N LEU A 47 8.06 0.40 6.85
CA LEU A 47 8.31 1.45 5.86
C LEU A 47 7.06 2.28 5.60
N LEU A 48 5.93 1.63 5.26
CA LEU A 48 4.66 2.29 5.04
C LEU A 48 4.18 3.05 6.27
N SER A 49 4.43 2.53 7.47
CA SER A 49 4.06 3.23 8.71
C SER A 49 4.75 4.59 8.82
N LYS A 50 6.02 4.67 8.41
CA LYS A 50 6.80 5.92 8.38
C LYS A 50 6.32 6.86 7.28
N LEU A 51 6.09 6.33 6.07
CA LEU A 51 5.60 7.11 4.93
C LEU A 51 4.22 7.70 5.18
N LEU A 52 3.29 6.90 5.71
CA LEU A 52 1.90 7.31 5.96
C LEU A 52 1.72 8.03 7.30
N ARG A 53 2.74 8.02 8.18
CA ARG A 53 2.67 8.55 9.54
C ARG A 53 1.52 7.94 10.36
N ARG A 54 1.23 6.66 10.11
CA ARG A 54 0.17 5.87 10.74
C ARG A 54 0.68 4.46 11.00
N ILE A 55 0.16 3.76 12.01
CA ILE A 55 0.54 2.37 12.25
C ILE A 55 -0.06 1.49 11.14
N VAL A 56 0.80 0.76 10.43
CA VAL A 56 0.41 -0.27 9.47
C VAL A 56 0.76 -1.63 10.07
N LEU A 57 -0.25 -2.47 10.28
CA LEU A 57 -0.08 -3.82 10.80
C LEU A 57 0.33 -4.77 9.68
N VAL A 58 1.11 -5.80 10.04
CA VAL A 58 1.35 -6.93 9.14
C VAL A 58 0.13 -7.83 9.22
N ASP A 59 -0.55 -8.02 8.10
CA ASP A 59 -1.67 -8.94 8.01
C ASP A 59 -1.72 -9.59 6.62
N ARG A 60 -1.78 -10.92 6.58
CA ARG A 60 -1.73 -11.72 5.36
C ARG A 60 -3.13 -12.21 5.01
N ILE A 61 -3.99 -11.25 4.67
CA ILE A 61 -5.35 -11.53 4.24
C ILE A 61 -5.49 -11.46 2.72
N THR A 62 -6.46 -12.20 2.20
CA THR A 62 -6.93 -12.01 0.83
C THR A 62 -7.97 -10.90 0.83
N VAL A 63 -7.79 -9.88 -0.01
CA VAL A 63 -8.74 -8.79 -0.18
C VAL A 63 -9.61 -9.07 -1.40
N GLU A 64 -10.92 -9.11 -1.20
CA GLU A 64 -11.92 -9.13 -2.26
C GLU A 64 -12.60 -7.76 -2.26
N MET A 65 -12.14 -6.85 -3.14
CA MET A 65 -12.70 -5.51 -3.25
C MET A 65 -14.12 -5.59 -3.83
N GLU A 66 -15.05 -4.79 -3.32
CA GLU A 66 -16.38 -4.53 -3.90
C GLU A 66 -16.39 -3.22 -4.71
N PRO A 67 -17.37 -2.99 -5.62
CA PRO A 67 -17.53 -1.69 -6.25
C PRO A 67 -17.60 -0.53 -5.25
N GLY A 68 -16.76 0.49 -5.45
CA GLY A 68 -16.58 1.61 -4.53
C GLY A 68 -15.45 1.41 -3.51
N ASP A 69 -14.84 0.22 -3.43
CA ASP A 69 -13.64 0.03 -2.64
C ASP A 69 -12.40 0.60 -3.32
N THR A 70 -11.46 1.02 -2.48
CA THR A 70 -10.18 1.56 -2.92
C THR A 70 -9.03 0.91 -2.18
N ALA A 71 -7.84 0.97 -2.78
CA ALA A 71 -6.62 0.50 -2.16
C ALA A 71 -5.45 1.42 -2.51
N LEU A 72 -4.63 1.71 -1.50
CA LEU A 72 -3.28 2.21 -1.72
C LEU A 72 -2.36 1.00 -1.93
N VAL A 73 -1.82 0.90 -3.13
CA VAL A 73 -0.90 -0.16 -3.53
C VAL A 73 0.52 0.35 -3.38
N PHE A 74 1.34 -0.34 -2.59
CA PHE A 74 2.75 -0.07 -2.42
C PHE A 74 3.57 -1.14 -3.13
N ARG A 75 4.33 -0.75 -4.14
CA ARG A 75 5.19 -1.66 -4.89
C ARG A 75 6.65 -1.34 -4.61
N LEU A 76 7.38 -2.36 -4.17
CA LEU A 76 8.83 -2.30 -4.07
C LEU A 76 9.43 -2.82 -5.37
N HIS A 77 10.31 -2.04 -5.99
CA HIS A 77 11.07 -2.50 -7.15
C HIS A 77 12.33 -3.27 -6.76
N THR A 78 12.73 -3.15 -5.49
CA THR A 78 13.89 -3.84 -4.92
C THR A 78 13.47 -4.67 -3.70
N ARG A 79 14.10 -5.84 -3.54
CA ARG A 79 13.82 -6.69 -2.38
C ARG A 79 14.46 -6.06 -1.13
N LEU A 80 13.63 -5.74 -0.15
CA LEU A 80 14.14 -5.34 1.16
C LEU A 80 14.69 -6.55 1.92
N PRO A 81 15.78 -6.40 2.68
CA PRO A 81 16.25 -7.43 3.59
C PRO A 81 15.19 -7.74 4.66
N GLU A 82 14.96 -9.02 4.91
CA GLU A 82 13.98 -9.49 5.89
C GLU A 82 14.40 -9.09 7.31
N GLY A 83 13.45 -8.64 8.12
CA GLY A 83 13.70 -8.23 9.51
C GLY A 83 14.49 -6.93 9.69
N LYS A 84 14.88 -6.24 8.60
CA LYS A 84 15.61 -4.96 8.71
C LYS A 84 14.64 -3.79 8.85
N VAL A 85 14.80 -3.02 9.91
CA VAL A 85 14.18 -1.70 10.05
C VAL A 85 15.07 -0.67 9.36
N LEU A 86 14.55 -0.01 8.32
CA LEU A 86 15.29 1.03 7.59
C LEU A 86 15.28 2.36 8.33
N SER A 87 16.40 3.08 8.31
CA SER A 87 16.51 4.48 8.72
C SER A 87 15.87 5.43 7.70
N MET A 88 15.60 6.69 8.07
CA MET A 88 14.99 7.66 7.13
C MET A 88 15.86 7.93 5.90
N ALA A 89 17.19 7.89 6.03
CA ALA A 89 18.10 8.02 4.91
C ALA A 89 17.98 6.82 3.96
N GLU A 90 17.98 5.61 4.51
CA GLU A 90 17.80 4.39 3.69
C GLU A 90 16.44 4.35 3.00
N ILE A 91 15.39 4.90 3.62
CA ILE A 91 14.05 5.00 3.03
C ILE A 91 14.05 5.89 1.79
N ALA A 92 14.79 7.00 1.82
CA ALA A 92 14.90 7.91 0.67
C ALA A 92 15.54 7.25 -0.55
N ASP A 93 16.38 6.22 -0.32
CA ASP A 93 17.05 5.46 -1.37
C ASP A 93 16.26 4.20 -1.79
N VAL A 94 15.12 3.89 -1.15
CA VAL A 94 14.28 2.76 -1.57
C VAL A 94 13.58 3.10 -2.87
N ASP A 95 13.81 2.30 -3.89
CA ASP A 95 13.05 2.35 -5.14
C ASP A 95 11.67 1.69 -4.95
N TYR A 96 10.65 2.52 -4.83
CA TYR A 96 9.25 2.13 -4.67
C TYR A 96 8.32 3.07 -5.44
N ASP A 97 7.09 2.61 -5.67
CA ASP A 97 5.98 3.48 -6.05
C ASP A 97 4.74 3.25 -5.19
N LEU A 98 3.93 4.30 -5.08
CA LEU A 98 2.59 4.28 -4.49
C LEU A 98 1.59 4.47 -5.62
N SER A 99 0.54 3.66 -5.67
CA SER A 99 -0.50 3.78 -6.67
C SER A 99 -1.88 3.64 -6.02
N TRP A 100 -2.89 4.31 -6.58
CA TRP A 100 -4.28 4.20 -6.16
C TRP A 100 -5.04 3.21 -7.04
N LEU A 101 -5.67 2.23 -6.43
CA LEU A 101 -6.55 1.28 -7.09
C LEU A 101 -7.98 1.52 -6.62
N GLU A 102 -8.92 1.60 -7.55
CA GLU A 102 -10.34 1.72 -7.27
C GLU A 102 -11.10 0.65 -8.05
N ARG A 103 -12.01 -0.06 -7.38
CA ARG A 103 -12.95 -0.93 -8.07
C ARG A 103 -14.20 -0.15 -8.44
N VAL A 104 -14.42 0.01 -9.75
CA VAL A 104 -15.49 0.87 -10.29
C VAL A 104 -16.81 0.12 -10.43
N SER A 105 -16.79 -1.10 -10.99
CA SER A 105 -17.97 -1.95 -11.20
C SER A 105 -17.61 -3.42 -11.31
#